data_AF-A0A961PV33-F1
#
_entry.id   AF-A0A961PV33-F1
#
_cell.length_a   1.000
_cell.length_b   1.000
_cell.length_c   1.000
_cell.angle_alpha   90.00
_cell.angle_beta   90.00
_cell.angle_gamma   90.00
#
_symmetry.space_group_name_H-M   'P 1'
#
loop_
_entity.id
_entity.type
_entity.pdbx_description
1 polymer ?
#
loop_
_entity_poly.entity_id
_entity_poly.type
_entity_poly.pdbx_seq_one_letter_code
_entity_poly.pdbx_strand_id
1 'polypeptide(L)'
;AAFGYWAGYAGAAMGLKVWAAQQTGDAPGPAGVQPYGGRADLLADLARDLKAGLASGAPRPGAIIIGAKGRVGTGAGDLFDAMGLPSTRWDMDETASGGPFPEILDHDIFVNCVLALPGIPVFVPRSALSAKRRLSVIADVSCDPSSPYNPIPVYDHATSFSDPVIRVADDPVLDVMAIDNLPSMLPVESSRDFAAQLLPSLLQLAPEDTGVWARARALFDRHIANL
;
A
#
# COMPACT_ATOMS: atom_id res chain seq x y z
N ALA A 1 -1.48 -16.42 -9.94
CA ALA A 1 -1.48 -14.99 -10.32
C ALA A 1 -1.91 -14.15 -9.12
N ALA A 2 -1.40 -12.93 -8.98
CA ALA A 2 -1.88 -11.97 -7.97
C ALA A 2 -1.59 -10.53 -8.42
N PHE A 3 -2.22 -9.55 -7.77
CA PHE A 3 -2.14 -8.12 -8.12
C PHE A 3 -1.06 -7.34 -7.37
N GLY A 4 -0.13 -8.02 -6.69
CA GLY A 4 0.75 -7.40 -5.69
C GLY A 4 1.54 -6.20 -6.20
N TYR A 5 2.14 -6.27 -7.40
CA TYR A 5 2.91 -5.16 -7.97
C TYR A 5 2.08 -3.89 -8.08
N TRP A 6 0.91 -3.98 -8.72
CA TRP A 6 0.04 -2.83 -8.94
C TRP A 6 -0.67 -2.37 -7.67
N ALA A 7 -0.90 -3.24 -6.69
CA ALA A 7 -1.34 -2.82 -5.36
C ALA A 7 -0.32 -1.89 -4.70
N GLY A 8 0.97 -2.25 -4.73
CA GLY A 8 2.05 -1.43 -4.18
C GLY A 8 2.24 -0.11 -4.93
N TYR A 9 2.23 -0.17 -6.26
CA TYR A 9 2.34 1.01 -7.13
C TYR A 9 1.20 2.01 -6.85
N ALA A 10 -0.03 1.50 -6.79
CA ALA A 10 -1.22 2.29 -6.50
C ALA A 10 -1.23 2.83 -5.06
N GLY A 11 -0.86 2.00 -4.08
CA GLY A 11 -0.84 2.39 -2.67
C GLY A 11 0.19 3.47 -2.37
N ALA A 12 1.39 3.37 -2.95
CA ALA A 12 2.40 4.42 -2.84
C ALA A 12 1.95 5.72 -3.53
N ALA A 13 1.17 5.62 -4.62
CA ALA A 13 0.66 6.78 -5.35
C ALA A 13 -0.39 7.51 -4.52
N MET A 14 -1.27 6.76 -3.87
CA MET A 14 -2.19 7.31 -2.89
C MET A 14 -1.46 7.96 -1.72
N GLY A 15 -0.42 7.33 -1.16
CA GLY A 15 0.40 7.95 -0.11
C GLY A 15 1.00 9.30 -0.53
N LEU A 16 1.51 9.39 -1.76
CA LEU A 16 2.05 10.64 -2.30
C LEU A 16 0.95 11.70 -2.53
N LYS A 17 -0.23 11.30 -3.02
CA LYS A 17 -1.39 12.21 -3.16
C LYS A 17 -1.80 12.79 -1.81
N VAL A 18 -1.92 11.94 -0.79
CA VAL A 18 -2.29 12.37 0.56
C VAL A 18 -1.27 13.35 1.11
N TRP A 19 0.03 13.04 0.97
CA TRP A 19 1.09 13.94 1.41
C TRP A 19 1.03 15.29 0.72
N ALA A 20 0.81 15.31 -0.60
CA ALA A 20 0.70 16.54 -1.37
C ALA A 20 -0.51 17.39 -0.94
N ALA A 21 -1.66 16.75 -0.71
CA ALA A 21 -2.88 17.40 -0.24
C ALA A 21 -2.72 18.03 1.15
N GLN A 22 -1.97 17.38 2.06
CA GLN A 22 -1.60 17.98 3.36
C GLN A 22 -0.83 19.29 3.18
N GLN A 23 0.03 19.40 2.16
CA GLN A 23 0.85 20.60 1.94
C GLN A 23 0.05 21.76 1.35
N THR A 24 -1.08 21.49 0.69
CA THR A 24 -1.94 22.52 0.07
C THR A 24 -3.14 22.92 0.93
N GLY A 25 -3.34 22.26 2.08
CA GLY A 25 -4.48 22.51 2.98
C GLY A 25 -5.73 21.70 2.63
N ASP A 26 -5.65 20.79 1.66
CA ASP A 26 -6.73 19.91 1.20
C ASP A 26 -6.74 18.58 2.00
N ALA A 27 -6.60 18.66 3.33
CA ALA A 27 -6.48 17.49 4.20
C ALA A 27 -7.87 16.96 4.66
N PRO A 28 -8.02 15.66 4.98
CA PRO A 28 -6.97 14.64 5.12
C PRO A 28 -6.50 14.01 3.80
N GLY A 29 -6.95 14.48 2.64
CA GLY A 29 -6.56 13.95 1.33
C GLY A 29 -7.61 14.27 0.27
N PRO A 30 -7.50 13.69 -0.94
CA PRO A 30 -8.52 13.89 -1.95
C PRO A 30 -9.87 13.36 -1.46
N ALA A 31 -10.96 14.10 -1.71
CA ALA A 31 -12.33 13.68 -1.36
C ALA A 31 -12.78 12.39 -2.06
N GLY A 32 -12.06 11.95 -3.09
CA GLY A 32 -12.25 10.68 -3.76
C GLY A 32 -11.25 10.52 -4.90
N VAL A 33 -11.07 9.28 -5.36
CA VAL A 33 -10.16 8.94 -6.44
C VAL A 33 -10.86 8.06 -7.44
N GLN A 34 -10.68 8.37 -8.72
CA GLN A 34 -11.22 7.57 -9.82
C GLN A 34 -10.10 6.71 -10.43
N PRO A 35 -10.44 5.58 -11.08
CA PRO A 35 -9.47 4.83 -11.87
C PRO A 35 -8.82 5.69 -12.95
N TYR A 36 -7.54 5.45 -13.20
CA TYR A 36 -6.78 6.16 -14.24
C TYR A 36 -6.84 5.40 -15.57
N GLY A 37 -6.74 6.15 -16.68
CA GLY A 37 -6.65 5.58 -18.03
C GLY A 37 -5.38 4.77 -18.27
N GLY A 38 -4.34 5.04 -17.47
CA GLY A 38 -3.14 4.22 -17.36
C GLY A 38 -2.06 4.89 -16.51
N ARG A 39 -0.91 4.24 -16.40
CA ARG A 39 0.24 4.67 -15.59
C ARG A 39 0.70 6.10 -15.95
N ALA A 40 0.69 6.47 -17.22
CA ALA A 40 1.11 7.80 -17.65
C ALA A 40 0.20 8.91 -17.09
N ASP A 41 -1.12 8.68 -17.10
CA ASP A 41 -2.10 9.64 -16.56
C ASP A 41 -1.93 9.79 -15.05
N LEU A 42 -1.71 8.67 -14.34
CA LEU A 42 -1.43 8.69 -12.91
C LEU A 42 -0.18 9.50 -12.58
N LEU A 43 0.94 9.24 -13.28
CA LEU A 43 2.19 9.96 -13.04
C LEU A 43 2.07 11.46 -13.36
N ALA A 44 1.35 11.82 -14.42
CA ALA A 44 1.10 13.21 -14.77
C ALA A 44 0.27 13.92 -13.69
N ASP A 45 -0.70 13.23 -13.09
CA ASP A 45 -1.50 13.76 -11.99
C ASP A 45 -0.69 13.93 -10.71
N LEU A 46 0.07 12.91 -10.30
CA LEU A 46 0.98 12.97 -9.17
C LEU A 46 2.02 14.08 -9.31
N ALA A 47 2.53 14.32 -10.52
CA ALA A 47 3.49 15.39 -10.77
C ALA A 47 2.87 16.78 -10.56
N ARG A 48 1.57 16.96 -10.87
CA ARG A 48 0.85 18.20 -10.58
C ARG A 48 0.66 18.39 -9.08
N ASP A 49 0.20 17.35 -8.39
CA ASP A 49 -0.03 17.39 -6.94
C ASP A 49 1.28 17.66 -6.19
N LEU A 50 2.34 16.93 -6.51
CA LEU A 50 3.66 17.12 -5.91
C LEU A 50 4.18 18.54 -6.19
N LYS A 51 4.02 19.06 -7.41
CA LYS A 51 4.43 20.44 -7.72
C LYS A 51 3.66 21.47 -6.88
N ALA A 52 2.34 21.28 -6.72
CA ALA A 52 1.52 22.17 -5.90
C ALA A 52 1.94 22.10 -4.42
N GLY A 53 2.14 20.90 -3.88
CA GLY A 53 2.61 20.71 -2.51
C GLY A 53 3.99 21.32 -2.26
N LEU A 54 4.93 21.19 -3.18
CA LEU A 54 6.26 21.83 -3.05
C LEU A 54 6.21 23.35 -3.16
N ALA A 55 5.22 23.91 -3.86
CA ALA A 55 5.05 25.36 -3.98
C ALA A 55 4.65 26.02 -2.65
N SER A 56 4.18 25.26 -1.65
CA SER A 56 3.93 25.76 -0.29
C SER A 56 5.20 25.98 0.53
N GLY A 57 6.37 25.57 0.01
CA GLY A 57 7.65 25.62 0.72
C GLY A 57 7.99 24.34 1.48
N ALA A 58 7.14 23.30 1.38
CA ALA A 58 7.45 21.99 1.93
C ALA A 58 8.71 21.38 1.29
N PRO A 59 9.57 20.69 2.07
CA PRO A 59 10.70 19.96 1.52
C PRO A 59 10.21 18.79 0.64
N ARG A 60 11.08 18.32 -0.25
CA ARG A 60 10.81 17.10 -1.02
C ARG A 60 10.61 15.91 -0.06
N PRO A 61 9.51 15.14 -0.18
CA PRO A 61 9.23 14.05 0.75
C PRO A 61 10.15 12.86 0.49
N GLY A 62 10.51 12.15 1.57
CA GLY A 62 11.07 10.82 1.50
C GLY A 62 10.11 9.77 2.04
N ALA A 63 10.17 8.57 1.47
CA ALA A 63 9.37 7.44 1.90
C ALA A 63 10.19 6.33 2.54
N ILE A 64 9.60 5.60 3.47
CA ILE A 64 10.08 4.28 3.89
C ILE A 64 9.09 3.22 3.44
N ILE A 65 9.59 2.12 2.88
CA ILE A 65 8.82 0.99 2.39
C ILE A 65 9.26 -0.23 3.17
N ILE A 66 8.34 -0.87 3.88
CA ILE A 66 8.63 -2.13 4.61
C ILE A 66 7.97 -3.30 3.86
N GLY A 67 8.73 -4.36 3.62
CA GLY A 67 8.37 -5.44 2.69
C GLY A 67 8.82 -5.15 1.27
N ALA A 68 9.92 -4.40 1.11
CA ALA A 68 10.39 -3.86 -0.14
C ALA A 68 10.83 -4.93 -1.18
N LYS A 69 11.24 -6.13 -0.75
CA LYS A 69 11.67 -7.22 -1.65
C LYS A 69 10.48 -8.02 -2.22
N GLY A 70 9.27 -7.84 -1.67
CA GLY A 70 8.04 -8.45 -2.18
C GLY A 70 7.51 -7.76 -3.44
N ARG A 71 6.51 -8.37 -4.11
CA ARG A 71 5.86 -7.77 -5.29
C ARG A 71 5.25 -6.40 -4.99
N VAL A 72 4.58 -6.29 -3.83
CA VAL A 72 3.97 -5.04 -3.37
C VAL A 72 5.04 -3.98 -3.11
N GLY A 73 6.07 -4.31 -2.34
CA GLY A 73 7.20 -3.42 -2.09
C GLY A 73 7.94 -2.97 -3.35
N THR A 74 8.11 -3.88 -4.32
CA THR A 74 8.71 -3.56 -5.62
C THR A 74 7.88 -2.51 -6.36
N GLY A 75 6.57 -2.70 -6.47
CA GLY A 75 5.68 -1.72 -7.11
C GLY A 75 5.67 -0.36 -6.40
N ALA A 76 5.69 -0.35 -5.07
CA ALA A 76 5.79 0.89 -4.30
C ALA A 76 7.12 1.62 -4.57
N GLY A 77 8.24 0.90 -4.57
CA GLY A 77 9.57 1.45 -4.87
C GLY A 77 9.66 2.03 -6.28
N ASP A 78 9.16 1.29 -7.28
CA ASP A 78 9.15 1.71 -8.68
C ASP A 78 8.34 2.99 -8.92
N LEU A 79 7.29 3.23 -8.13
CA LEU A 79 6.57 4.50 -8.18
C LEU A 79 7.44 5.65 -7.69
N PHE A 80 8.07 5.55 -6.51
CA PHE A 80 8.93 6.62 -5.99
C PHE A 80 10.10 6.89 -6.93
N ASP A 81 10.69 5.85 -7.52
CA ASP A 81 11.72 5.99 -8.56
C ASP A 81 11.18 6.76 -9.78
N ALA A 82 9.98 6.42 -10.26
CA ALA A 82 9.34 7.10 -11.38
C ALA A 82 9.02 8.59 -11.08
N MET A 83 8.78 8.93 -9.81
CA MET A 83 8.58 10.31 -9.36
C MET A 83 9.89 11.04 -9.00
N GLY A 84 11.04 10.36 -9.05
CA GLY A 84 12.33 10.92 -8.66
C GLY A 84 12.38 11.30 -7.18
N LEU A 85 11.75 10.50 -6.32
CA LEU A 85 11.67 10.70 -4.88
C LEU A 85 12.48 9.64 -4.13
N PRO A 86 13.19 10.01 -3.04
CA PRO A 86 13.97 9.04 -2.28
C PRO A 86 13.07 8.06 -1.53
N SER A 87 13.47 6.78 -1.53
CA SER A 87 12.82 5.73 -0.74
C SER A 87 13.85 4.88 0.02
N THR A 88 13.63 4.71 1.33
CA THR A 88 14.31 3.73 2.17
C THR A 88 13.56 2.40 2.03
N ARG A 89 14.26 1.32 1.66
CA ARG A 89 13.65 0.02 1.33
C ARG A 89 14.06 -1.02 2.37
N TRP A 90 13.14 -1.37 3.25
CA TRP A 90 13.34 -2.33 4.33
C TRP A 90 12.61 -3.64 4.06
N ASP A 91 13.14 -4.71 4.59
CA ASP A 91 12.56 -6.04 4.56
C ASP A 91 12.84 -6.80 5.88
N MET A 92 12.85 -8.13 5.85
CA MET A 92 13.03 -8.97 7.03
C MET A 92 14.34 -8.67 7.79
N ASP A 93 15.42 -8.33 7.10
CA ASP A 93 16.73 -8.10 7.72
C ASP A 93 16.70 -6.87 8.66
N GLU A 94 16.06 -5.78 8.22
CA GLU A 94 15.94 -4.54 8.99
C GLU A 94 14.85 -4.61 10.06
N THR A 95 13.82 -5.42 9.85
CA THR A 95 12.71 -5.60 10.81
C THR A 95 12.95 -6.68 11.86
N ALA A 96 14.07 -7.42 11.77
CA ALA A 96 14.41 -8.54 12.65
C ALA A 96 14.54 -8.18 14.14
N SER A 97 14.77 -6.90 14.47
CA SER A 97 14.86 -6.44 15.86
C SER A 97 13.54 -6.54 16.63
N GLY A 98 12.41 -6.67 15.94
CA GLY A 98 11.07 -6.75 16.55
C GLY A 98 10.48 -5.40 16.95
N GLY A 99 11.18 -4.29 16.66
CA GLY A 99 10.75 -2.92 16.95
C GLY A 99 11.08 -2.44 18.37
N PRO A 100 10.76 -1.18 18.71
CA PRO A 100 10.15 -0.17 17.84
C PRO A 100 11.09 0.27 16.71
N PHE A 101 10.51 0.84 15.66
CA PHE A 101 11.25 1.32 14.48
C PHE A 101 11.15 2.86 14.39
N PRO A 102 11.94 3.60 15.18
CA PRO A 102 11.90 5.07 15.18
C PRO A 102 12.16 5.67 13.79
N GLU A 103 12.92 4.98 12.94
CA GLU A 103 13.22 5.37 11.57
C GLU A 103 11.94 5.57 10.75
N ILE A 104 10.85 4.87 11.05
CA ILE A 104 9.56 5.08 10.37
C ILE A 104 9.03 6.51 10.64
N LEU A 105 9.19 7.01 11.87
CA LEU A 105 8.74 8.35 12.26
C LEU A 105 9.62 9.47 11.67
N ASP A 106 10.83 9.13 11.24
CA ASP A 106 11.80 10.01 10.60
C ASP A 106 11.64 10.06 9.06
N HIS A 107 10.59 9.47 8.49
CA HIS A 107 10.23 9.63 7.07
C HIS A 107 8.95 10.45 6.94
N ASP A 108 8.64 11.00 5.77
CA ASP A 108 7.43 11.78 5.54
C ASP A 108 6.24 10.86 5.24
N ILE A 109 6.51 9.77 4.51
CA ILE A 109 5.55 8.76 4.07
C ILE A 109 6.04 7.37 4.49
N PHE A 110 5.17 6.55 5.07
CA PHE A 110 5.40 5.12 5.28
C PHE A 110 4.49 4.31 4.37
N VAL A 111 5.04 3.38 3.59
CA VAL A 111 4.29 2.38 2.82
C VAL A 111 4.48 0.99 3.42
N ASN A 112 3.40 0.41 3.96
CA ASN A 112 3.41 -0.96 4.47
C ASN A 112 3.04 -1.95 3.36
N CYS A 113 3.95 -2.89 3.10
CA CYS A 113 3.79 -3.96 2.13
C CYS A 113 3.84 -5.36 2.77
N VAL A 114 3.70 -5.45 4.10
CA VAL A 114 3.76 -6.70 4.86
C VAL A 114 2.37 -7.07 5.40
N LEU A 115 1.96 -8.31 5.13
CA LEU A 115 0.69 -8.88 5.61
C LEU A 115 0.71 -9.11 7.12
N ALA A 116 -0.41 -8.79 7.78
CA ALA A 116 -0.63 -9.03 9.21
C ALA A 116 -0.70 -10.55 9.51
N LEU A 117 0.37 -11.10 10.05
CA LEU A 117 0.48 -12.52 10.44
C LEU A 117 1.01 -12.66 11.88
N PRO A 118 0.75 -13.80 12.56
CA PRO A 118 1.30 -14.03 13.90
C PRO A 118 2.82 -13.79 13.94
N GLY A 119 3.27 -13.00 14.92
CA GLY A 119 4.68 -12.67 15.11
C GLY A 119 5.19 -11.46 14.32
N ILE A 120 4.33 -10.78 13.55
CA ILE A 120 4.72 -9.52 12.90
C ILE A 120 5.04 -8.43 13.94
N PRO A 121 6.14 -7.68 13.77
CA PRO A 121 6.41 -6.52 14.60
C PRO A 121 5.36 -5.43 14.45
N VAL A 122 5.13 -4.65 15.50
CA VAL A 122 4.35 -3.41 15.40
C VAL A 122 5.22 -2.34 14.77
N PHE A 123 4.87 -1.93 13.55
CA PHE A 123 5.59 -0.89 12.81
C PHE A 123 5.27 0.51 13.36
N VAL A 124 3.99 0.84 13.51
CA VAL A 124 3.55 2.14 14.01
C VAL A 124 2.66 1.96 15.24
N PRO A 125 3.21 2.07 16.46
CA PRO A 125 2.41 1.92 17.67
C PRO A 125 1.51 3.15 17.90
N ARG A 126 0.46 3.00 18.72
CA ARG A 126 -0.42 4.12 19.11
C ARG A 126 0.30 5.32 19.74
N SER A 127 1.46 5.09 20.38
CA SER A 127 2.29 6.17 20.91
C SER A 127 2.82 7.11 19.83
N ALA A 128 2.86 6.69 18.55
CA ALA A 128 3.22 7.53 17.42
C ALA A 128 2.22 8.67 17.18
N LEU A 129 0.96 8.54 17.61
CA LEU A 129 -0.07 9.56 17.42
C LEU A 129 0.32 10.89 18.08
N SER A 130 0.96 10.82 19.26
CA SER A 130 1.41 11.98 20.04
C SER A 130 2.94 12.18 20.02
N ALA A 131 3.67 11.40 19.24
CA ALA A 131 5.13 11.50 19.17
C ALA A 131 5.56 12.72 18.35
N LYS A 132 6.76 13.25 18.65
CA LYS A 132 7.44 14.14 17.71
C LYS A 132 7.88 13.31 16.50
N ARG A 133 7.35 13.63 15.31
CA ARG A 133 7.59 12.89 14.08
C ARG A 133 7.59 13.79 12.86
N ARG A 134 8.28 13.36 11.81
CA ARG A 134 8.12 13.91 10.46
C ARG A 134 7.04 13.16 9.67
N LEU A 135 6.82 11.89 10.01
CA LEU A 135 5.80 11.04 9.40
C LEU A 135 4.43 11.70 9.50
N SER A 136 3.81 11.93 8.36
CA SER A 136 2.46 12.50 8.26
C SER A 136 1.50 11.63 7.45
N VAL A 137 2.01 10.64 6.70
CA VAL A 137 1.18 9.74 5.89
C VAL A 137 1.59 8.28 6.04
N ILE A 138 0.60 7.41 6.23
CA ILE A 138 0.75 5.96 6.16
C ILE A 138 -0.09 5.45 5.00
N ALA A 139 0.55 4.77 4.05
CA ALA A 139 -0.10 3.99 3.02
C ALA A 139 -0.02 2.50 3.38
N ASP A 140 -1.06 1.99 4.04
CA ASP A 140 -1.13 0.59 4.42
C ASP A 140 -1.73 -0.26 3.28
N VAL A 141 -0.86 -0.72 2.38
CA VAL A 141 -1.26 -1.52 1.21
C VAL A 141 -1.70 -2.92 1.60
N SER A 142 -1.18 -3.43 2.72
CA SER A 142 -1.48 -4.76 3.24
C SER A 142 -2.51 -4.71 4.36
N CYS A 143 -3.39 -3.70 4.32
CA CYS A 143 -4.32 -3.41 5.39
C CYS A 143 -5.20 -4.62 5.73
N ASP A 144 -5.28 -4.90 7.03
CA ASP A 144 -6.26 -5.81 7.63
C ASP A 144 -6.56 -5.29 9.04
N PRO A 145 -7.42 -4.25 9.14
CA PRO A 145 -7.73 -3.61 10.43
C PRO A 145 -8.45 -4.56 11.40
N SER A 146 -9.04 -5.63 10.89
CA SER A 146 -9.73 -6.64 11.70
C SER A 146 -8.77 -7.67 12.33
N SER A 147 -7.54 -7.74 11.83
CA SER A 147 -6.54 -8.69 12.31
C SER A 147 -6.06 -8.34 13.71
N PRO A 148 -5.98 -9.31 14.64
CA PRO A 148 -5.32 -9.10 15.94
C PRO A 148 -3.81 -8.87 15.79
N TYR A 149 -3.27 -9.05 14.58
CA TYR A 149 -1.86 -8.88 14.25
C TYR A 149 -1.61 -7.63 13.40
N ASN A 150 -2.54 -6.67 13.37
CA ASN A 150 -2.34 -5.42 12.62
C ASN A 150 -1.04 -4.72 13.07
N PRO A 151 -0.04 -4.55 12.20
CA PRO A 151 1.24 -3.93 12.56
C PRO A 151 1.14 -2.41 12.75
N ILE A 152 0.00 -1.81 12.40
CA ILE A 152 -0.28 -0.36 12.46
C ILE A 152 -1.62 -0.14 13.20
N PRO A 153 -1.70 -0.41 14.52
CA PRO A 153 -2.95 -0.38 15.30
C PRO A 153 -3.42 1.04 15.65
N VAL A 154 -3.42 1.95 14.67
CA VAL A 154 -3.80 3.38 14.80
C VAL A 154 -5.09 3.74 14.07
N TYR A 155 -5.66 2.80 13.30
CA TYR A 155 -6.92 2.93 12.57
C TYR A 155 -7.76 1.64 12.73
N ASP A 156 -9.05 1.69 12.41
CA ASP A 156 -10.02 0.62 12.75
C ASP A 156 -10.87 0.09 11.58
N HIS A 157 -10.75 0.66 10.38
CA HIS A 157 -11.48 0.19 9.19
C HIS A 157 -10.69 0.44 7.90
N ALA A 158 -11.02 -0.32 6.86
CA ALA A 158 -10.45 -0.11 5.53
C ALA A 158 -11.09 1.13 4.89
N THR A 159 -10.30 1.92 4.16
CA THR A 159 -10.78 3.08 3.40
C THR A 159 -11.26 2.66 2.00
N SER A 160 -11.89 3.57 1.27
CA SER A 160 -12.43 3.30 -0.07
C SER A 160 -12.04 4.37 -1.08
N PHE A 161 -12.20 4.10 -2.37
CA PHE A 161 -11.93 5.13 -3.39
C PHE A 161 -12.80 6.39 -3.24
N SER A 162 -14.00 6.29 -2.64
CA SER A 162 -14.88 7.44 -2.37
C SER A 162 -14.60 8.14 -1.04
N ASP A 163 -13.87 7.50 -0.15
CA ASP A 163 -13.44 8.05 1.15
C ASP A 163 -12.07 7.45 1.50
N PRO A 164 -10.99 7.98 0.89
CA PRO A 164 -9.73 7.24 0.79
C PRO A 164 -8.82 7.34 2.01
N VAL A 165 -9.11 8.24 2.96
CA VAL A 165 -8.16 8.59 4.02
C VAL A 165 -8.84 8.79 5.37
N ILE A 166 -8.20 8.27 6.41
CA ILE A 166 -8.58 8.49 7.81
C ILE A 166 -7.56 9.41 8.47
N ARG A 167 -8.03 10.50 9.08
CA ARG A 167 -7.24 11.31 10.01
C ARG A 167 -7.14 10.60 11.35
N VAL A 168 -5.93 10.25 11.78
CA VAL A 168 -5.69 9.55 13.07
C VAL A 168 -4.99 10.41 14.12
N ALA A 169 -4.39 11.55 13.73
CA ALA A 169 -3.88 12.57 14.65
C ALA A 169 -3.87 13.95 13.97
N ASP A 170 -4.24 15.01 14.71
CA ASP A 170 -4.34 16.38 14.17
C ASP A 170 -3.06 17.22 14.29
N ASP A 171 -2.28 17.04 15.36
CA ASP A 171 -1.03 17.78 15.57
C ASP A 171 0.01 16.93 16.33
N PRO A 172 1.14 16.58 15.69
CA PRO A 172 1.39 16.69 14.25
C PRO A 172 0.37 15.86 13.45
N VAL A 173 0.02 16.27 12.22
CA VAL A 173 -0.97 15.55 11.39
C VAL A 173 -0.50 14.13 11.07
N LEU A 174 -1.37 13.11 11.19
CA LEU A 174 -1.17 11.78 10.64
C LEU A 174 -2.43 11.30 9.93
N ASP A 175 -2.27 10.97 8.66
CA ASP A 175 -3.32 10.45 7.80
C ASP A 175 -2.98 9.03 7.34
N VAL A 176 -3.98 8.15 7.29
CA VAL A 176 -3.84 6.74 6.91
C VAL A 176 -4.71 6.45 5.70
N MET A 177 -4.11 5.90 4.65
CA MET A 177 -4.79 5.25 3.54
C MET A 177 -4.71 3.73 3.72
N ALA A 178 -5.85 3.05 3.67
CA ALA A 178 -6.00 1.62 3.87
C ALA A 178 -7.06 1.03 2.91
N ILE A 179 -6.92 1.34 1.61
CA ILE A 179 -7.80 0.81 0.55
C ILE A 179 -7.41 -0.64 0.25
N ASP A 180 -8.38 -1.56 0.29
CA ASP A 180 -8.14 -3.01 0.14
C ASP A 180 -8.12 -3.51 -1.33
N ASN A 181 -8.57 -2.67 -2.26
CA ASN A 181 -8.69 -2.98 -3.69
C ASN A 181 -7.88 -2.02 -4.58
N LEU A 182 -6.73 -1.55 -4.10
CA LEU A 182 -5.80 -0.63 -4.77
C LEU A 182 -5.49 -0.93 -6.26
N PRO A 183 -5.35 -2.19 -6.73
CA PRO A 183 -5.12 -2.48 -8.15
C PRO A 183 -6.19 -1.89 -9.08
N SER A 184 -7.42 -1.66 -8.59
CA SER A 184 -8.50 -1.04 -9.33
C SER A 184 -8.23 0.43 -9.72
N MET A 185 -7.22 1.08 -9.14
CA MET A 185 -6.78 2.41 -9.57
C MET A 185 -6.10 2.40 -10.95
N LEU A 186 -5.47 1.28 -11.33
CA LEU A 186 -4.85 1.03 -12.63
C LEU A 186 -5.38 -0.28 -13.23
N PRO A 187 -6.66 -0.31 -13.64
CA PRO A 187 -7.36 -1.56 -13.95
C PRO A 187 -6.79 -2.25 -15.20
N VAL A 188 -6.32 -1.48 -16.20
CA VAL A 188 -5.78 -2.04 -17.45
C VAL A 188 -4.46 -2.76 -17.19
N GLU A 189 -3.51 -2.12 -16.54
CA GLU A 189 -2.22 -2.71 -16.23
C GLU A 189 -2.32 -3.87 -15.25
N SER A 190 -3.13 -3.70 -14.19
CA SER A 190 -3.41 -4.76 -13.22
C SER A 190 -4.00 -6.01 -13.89
N SER A 191 -4.95 -5.82 -14.79
CA SER A 191 -5.58 -6.94 -15.52
C SER A 191 -4.62 -7.63 -16.47
N ARG A 192 -3.81 -6.85 -17.22
CA ARG A 192 -2.83 -7.41 -18.16
C ARG A 192 -1.75 -8.23 -17.43
N ASP A 193 -1.21 -7.70 -16.34
CA ASP A 193 -0.21 -8.39 -15.53
C ASP A 193 -0.78 -9.67 -14.89
N PHE A 194 -1.97 -9.58 -14.27
CA PHE A 194 -2.62 -10.74 -13.70
C PHE A 194 -2.93 -11.81 -14.75
N ALA A 195 -3.46 -11.43 -15.91
CA ALA A 195 -3.77 -12.34 -17.00
C ALA A 195 -2.51 -13.03 -17.53
N ALA A 196 -1.40 -12.31 -17.69
CA ALA A 196 -0.12 -12.88 -18.11
C ALA A 196 0.39 -13.93 -17.09
N GLN A 197 0.27 -13.64 -15.79
CA GLN A 197 0.62 -14.59 -14.73
C GLN A 197 -0.33 -15.80 -14.67
N LEU A 198 -1.59 -15.64 -15.03
CA LEU A 198 -2.62 -16.69 -14.96
C LEU A 198 -2.59 -17.61 -16.19
N LEU A 199 -2.22 -17.08 -17.35
CA LEU A 199 -2.25 -17.77 -18.64
C LEU A 199 -1.58 -19.15 -18.62
N PRO A 200 -0.40 -19.37 -18.01
CA PRO A 200 0.22 -20.70 -17.95
C PRO A 200 -0.64 -21.74 -17.23
N SER A 201 -1.45 -21.32 -16.25
CA SER A 201 -2.38 -22.21 -15.55
C SER A 201 -3.62 -22.50 -16.40
N LEU A 202 -4.14 -21.49 -17.12
CA LEU A 202 -5.29 -21.67 -18.03
C LEU A 202 -4.99 -22.64 -19.17
N LEU A 203 -3.77 -22.60 -19.70
CA LEU A 203 -3.32 -23.54 -20.74
C LEU A 203 -3.20 -24.98 -20.25
N GLN A 204 -3.19 -25.21 -18.94
CA GLN A 204 -3.20 -26.55 -18.31
C GLN A 204 -4.61 -27.02 -17.95
N LEU A 205 -5.66 -26.28 -18.33
CA LEU A 205 -7.04 -26.71 -18.07
C LEU A 205 -7.37 -27.92 -18.94
N ALA A 206 -7.30 -29.11 -18.35
CA ALA A 206 -7.59 -30.39 -18.99
C ALA A 206 -8.65 -31.14 -18.18
N PRO A 207 -9.37 -32.12 -18.78
CA PRO A 207 -10.34 -32.96 -18.07
C PRO A 207 -9.73 -33.84 -16.98
N GLU A 208 -8.41 -33.98 -16.97
CA GLU A 208 -7.69 -34.84 -16.04
C GLU A 208 -7.53 -34.17 -14.67
N ASP A 209 -7.77 -34.92 -13.60
CA ASP A 209 -7.60 -34.47 -12.21
C ASP A 209 -6.11 -34.41 -11.81
N THR A 210 -5.31 -33.59 -12.50
CA THR A 210 -3.89 -33.36 -12.17
C THR A 210 -3.54 -31.88 -12.08
N GLY A 211 -2.33 -31.58 -11.59
CA GLY A 211 -1.76 -30.24 -11.63
C GLY A 211 -2.43 -29.20 -10.71
N VAL A 212 -2.42 -27.94 -11.14
CA VAL A 212 -2.91 -26.80 -10.35
C VAL A 212 -4.41 -26.85 -10.11
N TRP A 213 -5.18 -27.33 -11.10
CA TRP A 213 -6.64 -27.40 -11.04
C TRP A 213 -7.13 -28.50 -10.09
N ALA A 214 -6.47 -29.67 -10.06
CA ALA A 214 -6.79 -30.71 -9.09
C ALA A 214 -6.57 -30.26 -7.63
N ARG A 215 -5.49 -29.50 -7.37
CA ARG A 215 -5.26 -28.91 -6.04
C ARG A 215 -6.34 -27.90 -5.65
N ALA A 216 -6.77 -27.07 -6.60
CA ALA A 216 -7.87 -26.13 -6.38
C ALA A 216 -9.19 -26.88 -6.09
N ARG A 217 -9.47 -27.97 -6.82
CA ARG A 217 -10.64 -28.82 -6.59
C ARG A 217 -10.61 -29.50 -5.22
N ALA A 218 -9.48 -30.10 -4.84
CA ALA A 218 -9.32 -30.73 -3.54
C ALA A 218 -9.52 -29.74 -2.38
N LEU A 219 -9.06 -28.49 -2.55
CA LEU A 219 -9.31 -27.41 -1.59
C LEU A 219 -10.81 -27.10 -1.48
N PHE A 220 -11.49 -26.95 -2.61
CA PHE A 220 -12.94 -26.74 -2.66
C PHE A 220 -13.70 -27.88 -1.95
N ASP A 221 -13.44 -29.14 -2.31
CA ASP A 221 -14.12 -30.29 -1.73
C ASP A 221 -13.90 -30.38 -0.21
N ARG A 222 -12.68 -30.08 0.27
CA ARG A 222 -12.36 -30.01 1.70
C ARG A 222 -13.17 -28.97 2.45
N HIS A 223 -13.39 -27.78 1.87
CA HIS A 223 -14.16 -26.73 2.53
C HIS A 223 -15.67 -27.00 2.47
N ILE A 224 -16.18 -27.57 1.38
CA ILE A 224 -17.59 -28.00 1.28
C ILE A 224 -17.92 -29.11 2.28
N ALA A 225 -16.99 -30.02 2.57
CA ALA A 225 -17.20 -31.08 3.55
C ALA A 225 -17.39 -30.57 5.00
N ASN A 226 -17.06 -29.29 5.27
CA ASN A 226 -17.18 -28.65 6.57
C ASN A 226 -18.36 -27.66 6.66
N LEU A 227 -19.24 -27.61 5.65
CA LEU A 227 -20.51 -26.86 5.68
C LEU A 227 -21.63 -27.74 6.26
#